data_AF-A0A1G9NES2-F1
#
_entry.id   AF-A0A1G9NES2-F1
#
_cell.length_a   1.000
_cell.length_b   1.000
_cell.length_c   1.000
_cell.angle_alpha   90.00
_cell.angle_beta   90.00
_cell.angle_gamma   90.00
#
_symmetry.space_group_name_H-M   'P 1'
#
loop_
_entity.id
_entity.type
_entity.pdbx_description
1 polymer ?
#
loop_
_entity_poly.entity_id
_entity_poly.type
_entity_poly.pdbx_seq_one_letter_code
_entity_poly.pdbx_strand_id
1 'polypeptide(L)'
;MKKKVLDSQFKWYLLYLSAYFGFIAGIVFGGMNQVSDVVISDTNYVADTDMAEVLEKMREDKGEEPLHEVYRDLPVIDVHSHSVDDVHRSETRNMDHTNSGIDVWEKYGIDKTVLFGDVSEPSAVWTDRLSWRYYQVYPDLIYPSFAGVPLEKGEGGLERVKENLEQGYLAVGELYVASTHSPSANVLWKGKHPYWGELPEIYQLLASYHAPVLLHIDPPEGVNINYLKAALRKNLDTIFIFAHANVYNSPDNLEPLLAEFDNLYIDFFAGFTKYNSKSSHKLTDFVPLIEKYPDRFFLGSDSGVEIGIDKAYQAMYEVIDRLTPQTAVRVAYQNYEQIIENQPPTETQKRTIKELVRELSLEGKTYRLNKRKANELIFSLQNQVKR
;
A
#
# COMPACT_ATOMS: atom_id res chain seq x y z
N MET A 1 -15.29 -7.35 83.84
CA MET A 1 -15.95 -7.35 82.51
C MET A 1 -15.20 -6.60 81.39
N LYS A 2 -14.01 -6.01 81.59
CA LYS A 2 -13.31 -5.23 80.53
C LYS A 2 -12.35 -6.02 79.60
N LYS A 3 -12.01 -7.27 79.91
CA LYS A 3 -11.02 -8.05 79.14
C LYS A 3 -11.58 -8.74 77.88
N LYS A 4 -12.90 -8.99 77.79
CA LYS A 4 -13.53 -9.66 76.64
C LYS A 4 -13.83 -8.75 75.45
N VAL A 5 -13.84 -7.43 75.63
CA VAL A 5 -14.18 -6.47 74.56
C VAL A 5 -12.96 -6.14 73.68
N LEU A 6 -11.75 -6.11 74.24
CA LEU A 6 -10.52 -5.89 73.46
C LEU A 6 -10.22 -7.03 72.47
N ASP A 7 -10.56 -8.28 72.82
CA ASP A 7 -10.26 -9.45 71.98
C ASP A 7 -11.15 -9.52 70.71
N SER A 8 -12.32 -8.87 70.76
CA SER A 8 -13.22 -8.74 69.60
C SER A 8 -12.73 -7.70 68.61
N GLN A 9 -12.34 -6.51 69.08
CA GLN A 9 -11.87 -5.43 68.21
C GLN A 9 -10.54 -5.78 67.52
N PHE A 10 -9.66 -6.51 68.19
CA PHE A 10 -8.39 -6.94 67.61
C PHE A 10 -8.58 -7.93 66.43
N LYS A 11 -9.57 -8.83 66.53
CA LYS A 11 -9.92 -9.77 65.44
C LYS A 11 -10.47 -9.07 64.21
N TRP A 12 -11.31 -8.05 64.40
CA TRP A 12 -11.82 -7.24 63.29
C TRP A 12 -10.71 -6.41 62.63
N TYR A 13 -9.75 -5.91 63.40
CA TYR A 13 -8.61 -5.16 62.86
C TYR A 13 -7.68 -6.05 62.02
N LEU A 14 -7.42 -7.28 62.48
CA LEU A 14 -6.66 -8.29 61.73
C LEU A 14 -7.36 -8.68 60.42
N LEU A 15 -8.68 -8.91 60.46
CA LEU A 15 -9.50 -9.20 59.28
C LEU A 15 -9.44 -8.06 58.25
N TYR A 16 -9.56 -6.82 58.72
CA TYR A 16 -9.49 -5.63 57.86
C TYR A 16 -8.10 -5.45 57.24
N LEU A 17 -7.02 -5.69 58.02
CA LEU A 17 -5.66 -5.70 57.51
C LEU A 17 -5.47 -6.77 56.43
N SER A 18 -5.94 -8.01 56.67
CA SER A 18 -5.80 -9.09 55.68
C SER A 18 -6.58 -8.82 54.39
N ALA A 19 -7.77 -8.22 54.47
CA ALA A 19 -8.53 -7.81 53.27
C ALA A 19 -7.82 -6.67 52.52
N TYR A 20 -7.26 -5.69 53.24
CA TYR A 20 -6.51 -4.58 52.67
C TYR A 20 -5.21 -5.05 51.98
N PHE A 21 -4.46 -5.96 52.62
CA PHE A 21 -3.27 -6.56 52.00
C PHE A 21 -3.61 -7.45 50.81
N GLY A 22 -4.74 -8.18 50.84
CA GLY A 22 -5.22 -8.93 49.67
C GLY A 22 -5.59 -8.03 48.49
N PHE A 23 -6.22 -6.87 48.76
CA PHE A 23 -6.55 -5.87 47.75
C PHE A 23 -5.30 -5.20 47.16
N ILE A 24 -4.35 -4.79 47.99
CA ILE A 24 -3.07 -4.22 47.52
C ILE A 24 -2.26 -5.27 46.76
N ALA A 25 -2.17 -6.51 47.23
CA ALA A 25 -1.51 -7.58 46.50
C ALA A 25 -2.19 -7.85 45.15
N GLY A 26 -3.52 -7.78 45.07
CA GLY A 26 -4.27 -7.90 43.82
C GLY A 26 -3.99 -6.75 42.84
N ILE A 27 -3.85 -5.51 43.32
CA ILE A 27 -3.47 -4.35 42.49
C ILE A 27 -2.01 -4.46 42.04
N VAL A 28 -1.10 -4.88 42.92
CA VAL A 28 0.33 -5.02 42.59
C VAL A 28 0.54 -6.20 41.62
N PHE A 29 -0.10 -7.35 41.82
CA PHE A 29 -0.05 -8.45 40.85
C PHE A 29 -0.79 -8.13 39.54
N GLY A 30 -1.89 -7.37 39.60
CA GLY A 30 -2.58 -6.87 38.42
C GLY A 30 -1.75 -5.87 37.61
N GLY A 31 -0.95 -5.04 38.30
CA GLY A 31 -0.01 -4.08 37.68
C GLY A 31 1.29 -4.71 37.18
N MET A 32 1.79 -5.76 37.85
CA MET A 32 3.00 -6.50 37.43
C MET A 32 2.73 -7.49 36.28
N ASN A 33 1.46 -7.80 36.01
CA ASN A 33 1.01 -8.45 34.78
C ASN A 33 0.69 -7.45 33.65
N GLN A 34 1.28 -6.25 33.67
CA GLN A 34 1.45 -5.47 32.45
C GLN A 34 2.32 -6.30 31.49
N VAL A 35 1.66 -7.14 30.71
CA VAL A 35 2.22 -7.84 29.56
C VAL A 35 2.90 -6.79 28.72
N SER A 36 4.25 -6.78 28.73
CA SER A 36 5.07 -5.97 27.86
C SER A 36 4.51 -6.02 26.44
N ASP A 37 4.47 -4.89 25.74
CA ASP A 37 3.94 -4.84 24.38
C ASP A 37 4.60 -5.91 23.50
N VAL A 38 3.80 -6.87 23.08
CA VAL A 38 4.23 -7.99 22.23
C VAL A 38 4.67 -7.45 20.86
N VAL A 39 4.13 -6.32 20.42
CA VAL A 39 4.43 -5.68 19.14
C VAL A 39 4.91 -4.25 19.37
N ILE A 40 6.10 -3.95 18.87
CA ILE A 40 6.70 -2.61 18.82
C ILE A 40 6.66 -2.15 17.36
N SER A 41 6.17 -0.94 17.12
CA SER A 41 6.16 -0.35 15.77
C SER A 41 7.60 -0.10 15.29
N ASP A 42 7.92 -0.57 14.10
CA ASP A 42 9.22 -0.37 13.45
C ASP A 42 9.00 0.13 12.01
N THR A 43 8.94 1.44 11.87
CA THR A 43 8.62 2.18 10.65
C THR A 43 9.81 3.01 10.18
N ASN A 44 11.04 2.61 10.53
CA ASN A 44 12.25 3.32 10.11
C ASN A 44 12.78 2.68 8.83
N TYR A 45 12.24 3.10 7.68
CA TYR A 45 12.76 2.68 6.38
C TYR A 45 14.23 3.12 6.20
N VAL A 46 15.06 2.21 5.73
CA VAL A 46 16.46 2.47 5.37
C VAL A 46 16.62 2.13 3.90
N ALA A 47 16.81 3.16 3.08
CA ALA A 47 17.03 3.00 1.65
C ALA A 47 18.36 2.27 1.38
N ASP A 48 18.38 1.45 0.33
CA ASP A 48 19.62 0.85 -0.19
C ASP A 48 20.44 1.94 -0.90
N THR A 49 21.57 2.31 -0.32
CA THR A 49 22.46 3.33 -0.88
C THR A 49 23.40 2.79 -1.94
N ASP A 50 23.59 1.47 -1.99
CA ASP A 50 24.60 0.82 -2.81
C ASP A 50 24.02 0.43 -4.18
N MET A 51 22.70 0.23 -4.27
CA MET A 51 22.01 -0.16 -5.51
C MET A 51 22.26 0.77 -6.70
N ALA A 52 22.51 2.07 -6.48
CA ALA A 52 22.84 3.00 -7.56
C ALA A 52 24.19 2.65 -8.23
N GLU A 53 25.18 2.20 -7.45
CA GLU A 53 26.47 1.73 -7.98
C GLU A 53 26.31 0.39 -8.71
N VAL A 54 25.46 -0.50 -8.18
CA VAL A 54 25.15 -1.77 -8.84
C VAL A 54 24.49 -1.52 -10.20
N LEU A 55 23.52 -0.60 -10.27
CA LEU A 55 22.87 -0.24 -11.52
C LEU A 55 23.84 0.36 -12.55
N GLU A 56 24.80 1.18 -12.11
CA GLU A 56 25.83 1.73 -12.99
C GLU A 56 26.67 0.60 -13.63
N LYS A 57 27.05 -0.41 -12.85
CA LYS A 57 27.74 -1.62 -13.35
C LYS A 57 26.88 -2.42 -14.33
N MET A 58 25.59 -2.62 -14.04
CA MET A 58 24.67 -3.28 -14.98
C MET A 58 24.63 -2.59 -16.35
N ARG A 59 24.71 -1.25 -16.37
CA ARG A 59 24.72 -0.46 -17.62
C ARG A 59 26.01 -0.63 -18.42
N GLU A 60 27.14 -0.76 -17.73
CA GLU A 60 28.44 -1.01 -18.38
C GLU A 60 28.45 -2.38 -19.09
N ASP A 61 27.79 -3.37 -18.50
CA ASP A 61 27.74 -4.76 -18.99
C ASP A 61 26.57 -5.07 -19.94
N LYS A 62 25.68 -4.09 -20.17
CA LYS A 62 24.37 -4.22 -20.88
C LYS A 62 24.37 -5.02 -22.19
N GLY A 63 25.42 -4.91 -23.01
CA GLY A 63 25.50 -5.61 -24.30
C GLY A 63 24.28 -5.39 -25.21
N GLU A 64 23.79 -6.48 -25.83
CA GLU A 64 22.58 -6.50 -26.68
C GLU A 64 21.36 -7.13 -25.98
N GLU A 65 21.45 -7.40 -24.68
CA GLU A 65 20.40 -8.08 -23.94
C GLU A 65 19.15 -7.19 -23.77
N PRO A 66 17.95 -7.79 -23.67
CA PRO A 66 16.75 -7.05 -23.31
C PRO A 66 16.93 -6.33 -21.96
N LEU A 67 16.40 -5.11 -21.82
CA LEU A 67 16.64 -4.30 -20.62
C LEU A 67 16.19 -4.95 -19.31
N HIS A 68 15.15 -5.79 -19.33
CA HIS A 68 14.69 -6.50 -18.13
C HIS A 68 15.66 -7.60 -17.68
N GLU A 69 16.49 -8.11 -18.59
CA GLU A 69 17.59 -9.04 -18.26
C GLU A 69 18.81 -8.26 -17.76
N VAL A 70 19.13 -7.14 -18.41
CA VAL A 70 20.22 -6.23 -18.00
C VAL A 70 20.01 -5.74 -16.57
N TYR A 71 18.77 -5.40 -16.22
CA TYR A 71 18.40 -4.86 -14.92
C TYR A 71 17.80 -5.91 -13.98
N ARG A 72 18.09 -7.20 -14.21
CA ARG A 72 17.47 -8.31 -13.45
C ARG A 72 17.64 -8.22 -11.93
N ASP A 73 18.77 -7.68 -11.49
CA ASP A 73 19.13 -7.56 -10.07
C ASP A 73 18.65 -6.24 -9.43
N LEU A 74 18.05 -5.33 -10.21
CA LEU A 74 17.43 -4.11 -9.70
C LEU A 74 16.01 -4.45 -9.24
N PRO A 75 15.63 -4.22 -7.97
CA PRO A 75 14.24 -4.40 -7.55
C PRO A 75 13.29 -3.47 -8.31
N VAL A 76 12.19 -4.01 -8.81
CA VAL A 76 11.13 -3.25 -9.50
C VAL A 76 9.77 -3.52 -8.87
N ILE A 77 9.06 -2.43 -8.56
CA ILE A 77 7.67 -2.47 -8.07
C ILE A 77 6.74 -1.94 -9.15
N ASP A 78 5.82 -2.77 -9.61
CA ASP A 78 4.67 -2.33 -10.40
C ASP A 78 3.58 -1.77 -9.48
N VAL A 79 3.43 -0.45 -9.42
CA VAL A 79 2.52 0.19 -8.47
C VAL A 79 1.05 0.21 -8.89
N HIS A 80 0.72 -0.34 -10.06
CA HIS A 80 -0.62 -0.27 -10.62
C HIS A 80 -0.95 -1.50 -11.48
N SER A 81 -1.67 -2.46 -10.89
CA SER A 81 -2.15 -3.65 -11.60
C SER A 81 -3.57 -4.05 -11.22
N HIS A 82 -4.40 -4.24 -12.26
CA HIS A 82 -5.75 -4.80 -12.21
C HIS A 82 -5.78 -6.33 -12.42
N SER A 83 -4.61 -6.99 -12.46
CA SER A 83 -4.47 -8.38 -12.95
C SER A 83 -4.91 -9.47 -11.96
N VAL A 84 -5.61 -9.13 -10.87
CA VAL A 84 -6.01 -10.11 -9.86
C VAL A 84 -6.91 -11.22 -10.42
N ASP A 85 -7.75 -10.89 -11.40
CA ASP A 85 -8.61 -11.86 -12.08
C ASP A 85 -7.82 -12.84 -12.95
N ASP A 86 -6.71 -12.38 -13.56
CA ASP A 86 -5.83 -13.23 -14.35
C ASP A 86 -5.07 -14.20 -13.46
N VAL A 87 -4.53 -13.70 -12.32
CA VAL A 87 -3.97 -14.54 -11.26
C VAL A 87 -5.03 -15.55 -10.81
N HIS A 88 -6.26 -15.11 -10.54
CA HIS A 88 -7.32 -15.99 -10.09
C HIS A 88 -7.66 -17.11 -11.07
N ARG A 89 -7.75 -16.78 -12.35
CA ARG A 89 -8.03 -17.77 -13.40
C ARG A 89 -6.90 -18.78 -13.50
N SER A 90 -5.65 -18.34 -13.49
CA SER A 90 -4.48 -19.22 -13.58
C SER A 90 -4.36 -20.20 -12.40
N GLU A 91 -4.72 -19.75 -11.20
CA GLU A 91 -4.61 -20.52 -9.97
C GLU A 91 -5.77 -21.51 -9.76
N THR A 92 -6.93 -21.25 -10.37
CA THR A 92 -8.14 -22.07 -10.18
C THR A 92 -8.48 -22.97 -11.35
N ARG A 93 -8.00 -22.64 -12.55
CA ARG A 93 -8.20 -23.44 -13.74
C ARG A 93 -6.84 -24.04 -14.08
N ASN A 94 -6.79 -25.34 -14.33
CA ASN A 94 -5.62 -25.97 -14.92
C ASN A 94 -5.39 -25.35 -16.31
N MET A 95 -4.61 -24.28 -16.34
CA MET A 95 -4.29 -23.45 -17.50
C MET A 95 -2.78 -23.50 -17.75
N ASP A 96 -2.21 -24.71 -17.72
CA ASP A 96 -0.80 -25.01 -18.01
C ASP A 96 -0.30 -24.50 -19.39
N HIS A 97 -1.16 -23.85 -20.18
CA HIS A 97 -0.88 -23.33 -21.52
C HIS A 97 -0.99 -21.80 -21.63
N THR A 98 -1.32 -21.09 -20.55
CA THR A 98 -1.34 -19.62 -20.52
C THR A 98 -0.45 -19.12 -19.40
N ASN A 99 0.44 -18.18 -19.69
CA ASN A 99 1.26 -17.54 -18.67
C ASN A 99 0.35 -16.94 -17.60
N SER A 100 0.53 -17.38 -16.35
CA SER A 100 -0.10 -16.77 -15.20
C SER A 100 0.37 -15.32 -15.05
N GLY A 101 -0.38 -14.48 -14.32
CA GLY A 101 0.10 -13.13 -13.97
C GLY A 101 1.47 -13.18 -13.28
N ILE A 102 1.70 -14.21 -12.47
CA ILE A 102 2.96 -14.45 -11.76
C ILE A 102 4.09 -14.82 -12.74
N ASP A 103 3.83 -15.64 -13.75
CA ASP A 103 4.84 -16.03 -14.76
C ASP A 103 5.31 -14.81 -15.56
N VAL A 104 4.39 -13.86 -15.82
CA VAL A 104 4.74 -12.60 -16.48
C VAL A 104 5.60 -11.74 -15.56
N TRP A 105 5.27 -11.63 -14.27
CA TRP A 105 6.10 -10.91 -13.30
C TRP A 105 7.50 -11.53 -13.19
N GLU A 106 7.60 -12.85 -13.08
CA GLU A 106 8.88 -13.56 -13.03
C GLU A 106 9.69 -13.36 -14.30
N LYS A 107 9.06 -13.47 -15.48
CA LYS A 107 9.71 -13.22 -16.78
C LYS A 107 10.34 -11.83 -16.85
N TYR A 108 9.64 -10.80 -16.37
CA TYR A 108 10.12 -9.42 -16.45
C TYR A 108 10.88 -8.95 -15.22
N GLY A 109 11.11 -9.79 -14.22
CA GLY A 109 11.81 -9.38 -12.99
C GLY A 109 11.03 -8.33 -12.20
N ILE A 110 9.70 -8.47 -12.12
CA ILE A 110 8.87 -7.61 -11.26
C ILE A 110 8.83 -8.24 -9.87
N ASP A 111 9.53 -7.64 -8.91
CA ASP A 111 9.66 -8.16 -7.55
C ASP A 111 8.38 -8.03 -6.76
N LYS A 112 7.65 -6.92 -6.93
CA LYS A 112 6.36 -6.71 -6.29
C LYS A 112 5.35 -6.01 -7.19
N THR A 113 4.10 -6.36 -7.00
CA THR A 113 2.97 -5.74 -7.70
C THR A 113 1.92 -5.27 -6.70
N VAL A 114 1.50 -4.00 -6.83
CA VAL A 114 0.32 -3.49 -6.14
C VAL A 114 -0.90 -4.01 -6.87
N LEU A 115 -1.60 -4.95 -6.22
CA LEU A 115 -2.63 -5.75 -6.87
C LEU A 115 -4.02 -5.35 -6.42
N PHE A 116 -4.89 -5.09 -7.38
CA PHE A 116 -6.34 -4.98 -7.23
C PHE A 116 -7.00 -5.45 -8.54
N GLY A 117 -8.30 -5.24 -8.73
CA GLY A 117 -9.01 -5.62 -9.95
C GLY A 117 -9.93 -4.52 -10.42
N ASP A 118 -11.22 -4.84 -10.54
CA ASP A 118 -12.28 -3.87 -10.81
C ASP A 118 -12.18 -2.60 -9.94
N VAL A 119 -12.68 -1.48 -10.45
CA VAL A 119 -12.50 -0.15 -9.84
C VAL A 119 -13.82 0.56 -9.60
N SER A 120 -13.98 1.12 -8.40
CA SER A 120 -15.09 2.03 -8.08
C SER A 120 -16.47 1.47 -8.47
N GLU A 121 -16.67 0.18 -8.24
CA GLU A 121 -17.93 -0.52 -8.50
C GLU A 121 -18.14 -1.68 -7.51
N PRO A 122 -19.37 -2.21 -7.37
CA PRO A 122 -19.64 -3.31 -6.45
C PRO A 122 -18.83 -4.58 -6.72
N SER A 123 -18.43 -4.88 -7.96
CA SER A 123 -17.59 -6.05 -8.25
C SER A 123 -16.15 -5.88 -7.77
N ALA A 124 -15.67 -4.65 -7.60
CA ALA A 124 -14.38 -4.37 -6.97
C ALA A 124 -14.27 -4.95 -5.55
N VAL A 125 -15.37 -5.00 -4.80
CA VAL A 125 -15.43 -5.70 -3.50
C VAL A 125 -14.97 -7.15 -3.57
N TRP A 126 -15.30 -7.82 -4.66
CA TRP A 126 -14.92 -9.21 -4.87
C TRP A 126 -13.45 -9.33 -5.27
N THR A 127 -12.98 -8.52 -6.20
CA THR A 127 -11.59 -8.53 -6.65
C THR A 127 -10.62 -8.06 -5.56
N ASP A 128 -11.02 -7.12 -4.69
CA ASP A 128 -10.30 -6.75 -3.47
C ASP A 128 -10.02 -8.00 -2.60
N ARG A 129 -11.05 -8.81 -2.35
CA ARG A 129 -10.91 -10.05 -1.55
C ARG A 129 -9.99 -11.06 -2.21
N LEU A 130 -9.99 -11.13 -3.55
CA LEU A 130 -9.04 -11.96 -4.28
C LEU A 130 -7.61 -11.44 -4.11
N SER A 131 -7.41 -10.12 -4.16
CA SER A 131 -6.10 -9.51 -3.93
C SER A 131 -5.57 -9.86 -2.54
N TRP A 132 -6.41 -9.71 -1.51
CA TRP A 132 -6.07 -10.14 -0.16
C TRP A 132 -5.73 -11.63 -0.07
N ARG A 133 -6.55 -12.49 -0.70
CA ARG A 133 -6.29 -13.94 -0.72
C ARG A 133 -4.93 -14.23 -1.35
N TYR A 134 -4.61 -13.63 -2.48
CA TYR A 134 -3.34 -13.89 -3.16
C TYR A 134 -2.16 -13.29 -2.42
N TYR A 135 -2.33 -12.16 -1.73
CA TYR A 135 -1.34 -11.65 -0.80
C TYR A 135 -1.02 -12.63 0.34
N GLN A 136 -2.01 -13.36 0.86
CA GLN A 136 -1.77 -14.40 1.88
C GLN A 136 -0.93 -15.58 1.35
N VAL A 137 -1.00 -15.85 0.04
CA VAL A 137 -0.27 -16.95 -0.62
C VAL A 137 1.11 -16.49 -1.07
N TYR A 138 1.20 -15.28 -1.63
CA TYR A 138 2.39 -14.69 -2.24
C TYR A 138 2.74 -13.34 -1.61
N PRO A 139 2.99 -13.26 -0.28
CA PRO A 139 3.24 -11.99 0.40
C PRO A 139 4.54 -11.30 -0.08
N ASP A 140 5.47 -12.08 -0.61
CA ASP A 140 6.73 -11.57 -1.16
C ASP A 140 6.55 -10.92 -2.54
N LEU A 141 5.46 -11.20 -3.26
CA LEU A 141 5.20 -10.67 -4.61
C LEU A 141 4.11 -9.61 -4.67
N ILE A 142 3.25 -9.53 -3.66
CA ILE A 142 2.01 -8.73 -3.74
C ILE A 142 1.98 -7.68 -2.63
N TYR A 143 1.62 -6.45 -3.01
CA TYR A 143 1.08 -5.46 -2.09
C TYR A 143 -0.44 -5.33 -2.32
N PRO A 144 -1.28 -5.72 -1.35
CA PRO A 144 -2.71 -5.69 -1.55
C PRO A 144 -3.23 -4.25 -1.50
N SER A 145 -3.92 -3.85 -2.56
CA SER A 145 -4.75 -2.64 -2.59
C SER A 145 -6.22 -3.00 -2.79
N PHE A 146 -7.10 -2.03 -2.58
CA PHE A 146 -8.53 -2.20 -2.74
C PHE A 146 -9.20 -0.97 -3.34
N ALA A 147 -10.17 -1.19 -4.22
CA ALA A 147 -10.84 -0.13 -4.99
C ALA A 147 -12.37 -0.14 -4.83
N GLY A 148 -12.95 -1.15 -4.16
CA GLY A 148 -14.38 -1.26 -3.92
C GLY A 148 -14.87 -0.33 -2.81
N VAL A 149 -14.93 0.97 -3.09
CA VAL A 149 -15.35 2.00 -2.12
C VAL A 149 -16.50 2.84 -2.70
N PRO A 150 -17.71 2.79 -2.13
CA PRO A 150 -18.77 3.74 -2.48
C PRO A 150 -18.38 5.15 -2.01
N LEU A 151 -18.35 6.12 -2.92
CA LEU A 151 -17.90 7.48 -2.59
C LEU A 151 -19.04 8.42 -2.17
N GLU A 152 -20.31 8.02 -2.38
CA GLU A 152 -21.46 8.83 -1.96
C GLU A 152 -21.65 8.80 -0.44
N LYS A 153 -21.99 9.96 0.14
CA LYS A 153 -22.18 10.08 1.59
C LYS A 153 -23.31 9.19 2.09
N GLY A 154 -23.01 8.39 3.09
CA GLY A 154 -23.98 7.52 3.75
C GLY A 154 -24.09 6.13 3.12
N GLU A 155 -23.30 5.82 2.09
CA GLU A 155 -23.23 4.48 1.50
C GLU A 155 -22.20 3.56 2.18
N GLY A 156 -21.50 4.07 3.20
CA GLY A 156 -20.59 3.28 4.03
C GLY A 156 -19.17 3.14 3.48
N GLY A 157 -18.74 4.03 2.58
CA GLY A 157 -17.40 4.01 2.00
C GLY A 157 -16.30 4.19 3.05
N LEU A 158 -16.47 5.17 3.93
CA LEU A 158 -15.52 5.47 5.00
C LEU A 158 -15.31 4.29 5.96
N GLU A 159 -16.39 3.63 6.39
CA GLU A 159 -16.28 2.46 7.27
C GLU A 159 -15.56 1.31 6.56
N ARG A 160 -15.89 1.08 5.29
CA ARG A 160 -15.24 0.05 4.49
C ARG A 160 -13.74 0.30 4.30
N VAL A 161 -13.35 1.55 4.05
CA VAL A 161 -11.93 1.93 3.99
C VAL A 161 -11.24 1.60 5.31
N LYS A 162 -11.85 1.95 6.44
CA LYS A 162 -11.32 1.64 7.77
C LYS A 162 -11.21 0.13 8.01
N GLU A 163 -12.24 -0.65 7.70
CA GLU A 163 -12.25 -2.11 7.83
C GLU A 163 -11.11 -2.75 7.04
N ASN A 164 -10.92 -2.37 5.78
CA ASN A 164 -9.84 -2.89 4.95
C ASN A 164 -8.45 -2.44 5.46
N LEU A 165 -8.30 -1.19 5.88
CA LEU A 165 -7.04 -0.72 6.46
C LEU A 165 -6.69 -1.49 7.74
N GLU A 166 -7.66 -1.73 8.62
CA GLU A 166 -7.51 -2.52 9.85
C GLU A 166 -7.24 -4.00 9.58
N GLN A 167 -7.84 -4.57 8.53
CA GLN A 167 -7.54 -5.93 8.05
C GLN A 167 -6.07 -6.07 7.63
N GLY A 168 -5.48 -5.00 7.10
CA GLY A 168 -4.06 -4.93 6.78
C GLY A 168 -3.75 -4.56 5.32
N TYR A 169 -4.72 -4.14 4.51
CA TYR A 169 -4.44 -3.64 3.16
C TYR A 169 -3.49 -2.43 3.21
N LEU A 170 -2.62 -2.31 2.21
CA LEU A 170 -1.50 -1.38 2.25
C LEU A 170 -1.74 -0.09 1.48
N ALA A 171 -2.74 -0.06 0.59
CA ALA A 171 -3.09 1.10 -0.24
C ALA A 171 -4.58 1.09 -0.61
N VAL A 172 -5.12 2.25 -1.00
CA VAL A 172 -6.49 2.40 -1.53
C VAL A 172 -6.45 2.87 -2.97
N GLY A 173 -7.27 2.26 -3.81
CA GLY A 173 -7.47 2.62 -5.20
C GLY A 173 -7.18 1.46 -6.14
N GLU A 174 -7.39 1.66 -7.43
CA GLU A 174 -7.68 2.94 -8.08
C GLU A 174 -9.12 3.47 -7.83
N LEU A 175 -9.25 4.71 -7.36
CA LEU A 175 -10.54 5.38 -7.18
C LEU A 175 -10.83 6.32 -8.34
N TYR A 176 -11.95 6.08 -9.03
CA TYR A 176 -12.45 6.95 -10.09
C TYR A 176 -13.10 8.17 -9.45
N VAL A 177 -12.36 9.27 -9.37
CA VAL A 177 -12.83 10.49 -8.70
C VAL A 177 -13.20 11.60 -9.68
N ALA A 178 -12.86 11.46 -10.96
CA ALA A 178 -13.35 12.31 -12.05
C ALA A 178 -13.02 11.68 -13.42
N SER A 179 -13.44 10.44 -13.67
CA SER A 179 -13.17 9.75 -14.95
C SER A 179 -14.31 9.95 -15.95
N THR A 180 -14.04 10.57 -17.09
CA THR A 180 -15.03 10.78 -18.16
C THR A 180 -14.60 10.30 -19.54
N HIS A 181 -13.31 10.08 -19.82
CA HIS A 181 -12.85 9.56 -21.12
C HIS A 181 -12.32 8.12 -21.07
N SER A 182 -12.06 7.57 -19.88
CA SER A 182 -11.72 6.15 -19.72
C SER A 182 -12.79 5.24 -20.33
N PRO A 183 -12.41 4.14 -21.02
CA PRO A 183 -13.34 3.11 -21.45
C PRO A 183 -14.21 2.55 -20.30
N SER A 184 -13.68 2.56 -19.08
CA SER A 184 -14.34 2.09 -17.87
C SER A 184 -14.99 3.21 -17.06
N ALA A 185 -15.20 4.40 -17.63
CA ALA A 185 -15.74 5.56 -16.90
C ALA A 185 -17.18 5.34 -16.36
N ASN A 186 -17.92 4.36 -16.86
CA ASN A 186 -19.32 4.11 -16.49
C ASN A 186 -19.47 3.16 -15.27
N VAL A 187 -18.74 3.44 -14.20
CA VAL A 187 -18.80 2.68 -12.93
C VAL A 187 -19.69 3.36 -11.89
N LEU A 188 -20.36 2.55 -11.07
CA LEU A 188 -21.43 2.99 -10.17
C LEU A 188 -20.93 3.91 -9.04
N TRP A 189 -19.77 3.62 -8.47
CA TRP A 189 -19.23 4.35 -7.31
C TRP A 189 -18.24 5.45 -7.69
N LYS A 190 -18.23 5.86 -8.95
CA LYS A 190 -17.42 6.97 -9.44
C LYS A 190 -17.78 8.28 -8.73
N GLY A 191 -16.76 8.99 -8.25
CA GLY A 191 -16.87 10.35 -7.72
C GLY A 191 -17.03 11.40 -8.82
N LYS A 192 -17.55 12.58 -8.45
CA LYS A 192 -17.76 13.69 -9.39
C LYS A 192 -16.51 14.56 -9.60
N HIS A 193 -15.70 14.70 -8.56
CA HIS A 193 -14.40 15.39 -8.56
C HIS A 193 -13.53 14.86 -7.40
N PRO A 194 -12.20 15.11 -7.39
CA PRO A 194 -11.25 14.64 -6.34
C PRO A 194 -11.50 15.10 -4.90
N TYR A 195 -12.60 15.79 -4.62
CA TYR A 195 -12.96 16.30 -3.30
C TYR A 195 -14.48 16.14 -3.03
N TRP A 196 -15.09 15.16 -3.69
CA TRP A 196 -16.53 14.92 -3.67
C TRP A 196 -16.91 13.84 -2.64
N GLY A 197 -18.16 13.87 -2.17
CA GLY A 197 -18.72 12.78 -1.37
C GLY A 197 -17.97 12.58 -0.06
N GLU A 198 -17.62 11.32 0.26
CA GLU A 198 -16.85 10.93 1.46
C GLU A 198 -15.33 11.07 1.30
N LEU A 199 -14.83 11.48 0.12
CA LEU A 199 -13.39 11.60 -0.13
C LEU A 199 -12.65 12.46 0.91
N PRO A 200 -13.14 13.64 1.34
CA PRO A 200 -12.45 14.44 2.36
C PRO A 200 -12.24 13.68 3.68
N GLU A 201 -13.25 12.94 4.14
CA GLU A 201 -13.17 12.13 5.35
C GLU A 201 -12.28 10.90 5.16
N ILE A 202 -12.30 10.29 3.96
CA ILE A 202 -11.41 9.19 3.58
C ILE A 202 -9.95 9.64 3.59
N TYR A 203 -9.62 10.82 3.07
CA TYR A 203 -8.25 11.34 3.09
C TYR A 203 -7.70 11.53 4.50
N GLN A 204 -8.51 12.11 5.40
CA GLN A 204 -8.16 12.25 6.82
C GLN A 204 -7.93 10.89 7.49
N LEU A 205 -8.77 9.91 7.17
CA LEU A 205 -8.59 8.55 7.66
C LEU A 205 -7.26 7.97 7.16
N LEU A 206 -6.99 8.05 5.86
CA LEU A 206 -5.76 7.53 5.25
C LEU A 206 -4.48 8.13 5.83
N ALA A 207 -4.48 9.44 6.11
CA ALA A 207 -3.39 10.12 6.79
C ALA A 207 -3.08 9.46 8.16
N SER A 208 -4.13 9.12 8.94
CA SER A 208 -3.93 8.46 10.24
C SER A 208 -3.32 7.04 10.15
N TYR A 209 -3.51 6.36 9.02
CA TYR A 209 -2.90 5.04 8.75
C TYR A 209 -1.60 5.12 7.94
N HIS A 210 -1.19 6.32 7.51
CA HIS A 210 -0.06 6.54 6.61
C HIS A 210 -0.20 5.77 5.28
N ALA A 211 -1.44 5.49 4.86
CA ALA A 211 -1.72 4.71 3.65
C ALA A 211 -1.95 5.63 2.44
N PRO A 212 -1.41 5.29 1.26
CA PRO A 212 -1.61 6.07 0.04
C PRO A 212 -2.98 5.83 -0.59
N VAL A 213 -3.44 6.82 -1.37
CA VAL A 213 -4.61 6.71 -2.24
C VAL A 213 -4.28 7.00 -3.70
N LEU A 214 -4.62 6.07 -4.58
CA LEU A 214 -4.50 6.17 -6.03
C LEU A 214 -5.79 6.74 -6.64
N LEU A 215 -5.69 7.90 -7.28
CA LEU A 215 -6.82 8.64 -7.84
C LEU A 215 -6.76 8.69 -9.36
N HIS A 216 -7.82 8.20 -10.00
CA HIS A 216 -8.04 8.34 -11.43
C HIS A 216 -8.79 9.64 -11.74
N ILE A 217 -8.15 10.50 -12.52
CA ILE A 217 -8.69 11.79 -12.97
C ILE A 217 -8.46 11.92 -14.47
N ASP A 218 -9.54 11.91 -15.25
CA ASP A 218 -9.50 12.01 -16.70
C ASP A 218 -10.74 12.76 -17.21
N PRO A 219 -10.58 13.95 -17.84
CA PRO A 219 -9.32 14.52 -18.32
C PRO A 219 -8.43 15.08 -17.21
N PRO A 220 -7.08 15.01 -17.36
CA PRO A 220 -6.10 15.48 -16.37
C PRO A 220 -5.92 17.01 -16.40
N GLU A 221 -7.00 17.76 -16.62
CA GLU A 221 -6.99 19.22 -16.79
C GLU A 221 -8.27 19.89 -16.25
N GLY A 222 -8.30 21.22 -16.32
CA GLY A 222 -9.50 22.01 -16.03
C GLY A 222 -9.97 21.94 -14.57
N VAL A 223 -11.30 21.89 -14.40
CA VAL A 223 -11.95 22.00 -13.07
C VAL A 223 -11.57 20.85 -12.13
N ASN A 224 -11.33 19.65 -12.67
CA ASN A 224 -10.98 18.48 -11.87
C ASN A 224 -9.61 18.65 -11.20
N ILE A 225 -8.64 19.23 -11.92
CA ILE A 225 -7.33 19.56 -11.34
C ILE A 225 -7.45 20.64 -10.26
N ASN A 226 -8.36 21.61 -10.39
CA ASN A 226 -8.59 22.58 -9.32
C ASN A 226 -9.14 21.91 -8.05
N TYR A 227 -9.99 20.89 -8.18
CA TYR A 227 -10.44 20.09 -7.06
C TYR A 227 -9.35 19.19 -6.48
N LEU A 228 -8.45 18.63 -7.32
CA LEU A 228 -7.27 17.91 -6.84
C LEU A 228 -6.37 18.85 -6.01
N LYS A 229 -6.07 20.05 -6.50
CA LYS A 229 -5.34 21.08 -5.73
C LYS A 229 -6.03 21.41 -4.40
N ALA A 230 -7.35 21.48 -4.38
CA ALA A 230 -8.10 21.71 -3.15
C ALA A 230 -7.98 20.53 -2.17
N ALA A 231 -8.00 19.29 -2.67
CA ALA A 231 -7.78 18.08 -1.87
C ALA A 231 -6.38 18.07 -1.25
N LEU A 232 -5.35 18.31 -2.07
CA LEU A 232 -3.94 18.35 -1.66
C LEU A 232 -3.70 19.39 -0.57
N ARG A 233 -4.15 20.63 -0.75
CA ARG A 233 -3.98 21.72 0.23
C ARG A 233 -4.66 21.46 1.57
N LYS A 234 -5.79 20.75 1.57
CA LYS A 234 -6.59 20.51 2.78
C LYS A 234 -6.19 19.26 3.54
N ASN A 235 -5.40 18.38 2.93
CA ASN A 235 -5.01 17.08 3.49
C ASN A 235 -3.51 16.85 3.31
N LEU A 236 -2.70 17.73 3.91
CA LEU A 236 -1.24 17.74 3.72
C LEU A 236 -0.55 16.44 4.16
N ASP A 237 -1.13 15.73 5.13
CA ASP A 237 -0.60 14.47 5.66
C ASP A 237 -1.07 13.23 4.88
N THR A 238 -1.96 13.40 3.90
CA THR A 238 -2.43 12.31 3.04
C THR A 238 -1.51 12.14 1.84
N ILE A 239 -1.09 10.91 1.56
CA ILE A 239 -0.29 10.56 0.40
C ILE A 239 -1.22 10.32 -0.79
N PHE A 240 -1.21 11.23 -1.75
CA PHE A 240 -1.98 11.10 -2.99
C PHE A 240 -1.09 10.54 -4.09
N ILE A 241 -1.64 9.64 -4.90
CA ILE A 241 -1.02 9.15 -6.13
C ILE A 241 -1.97 9.50 -7.28
N PHE A 242 -1.50 10.27 -8.25
CA PHE A 242 -2.26 10.55 -9.46
C PHE A 242 -2.01 9.40 -10.44
N ALA A 243 -3.04 8.57 -10.63
CA ALA A 243 -3.01 7.41 -11.51
C ALA A 243 -2.63 7.82 -12.93
N HIS A 244 -1.68 7.07 -13.52
CA HIS A 244 -1.19 7.20 -14.89
C HIS A 244 -1.17 8.65 -15.40
N ALA A 245 -0.58 9.57 -14.61
CA ALA A 245 -0.80 11.01 -14.77
C ALA A 245 -0.21 11.61 -16.06
N ASN A 246 0.60 10.83 -16.77
CA ASN A 246 1.20 11.11 -18.07
C ASN A 246 0.28 10.79 -19.26
N VAL A 247 -0.80 10.04 -19.03
CA VAL A 247 -1.74 9.64 -20.09
C VAL A 247 -2.53 10.87 -20.55
N TYR A 248 -2.41 11.21 -21.84
CA TYR A 248 -2.96 12.44 -22.44
C TYR A 248 -2.58 13.74 -21.71
N ASN A 249 -1.43 13.77 -21.05
CA ASN A 249 -0.98 14.92 -20.27
C ASN A 249 0.48 15.25 -20.59
N SER A 250 0.91 16.48 -20.28
CA SER A 250 2.27 16.95 -20.53
C SER A 250 3.09 17.09 -19.23
N PRO A 251 4.43 17.02 -19.30
CA PRO A 251 5.28 17.35 -18.17
C PRO A 251 5.04 18.78 -17.65
N ASP A 252 4.78 19.74 -18.55
CA ASP A 252 4.51 21.15 -18.20
C ASP A 252 3.25 21.33 -17.34
N ASN A 253 2.27 20.44 -17.47
CA ASN A 253 1.06 20.44 -16.64
C ASN A 253 1.32 19.82 -15.25
N LEU A 254 2.23 18.83 -15.17
CA LEU A 254 2.58 18.13 -13.94
C LEU A 254 3.55 18.94 -13.07
N GLU A 255 4.51 19.63 -13.67
CA GLU A 255 5.54 20.37 -12.95
C GLU A 255 4.98 21.35 -11.90
N PRO A 256 3.98 22.21 -12.19
CA PRO A 256 3.42 23.11 -11.19
C PRO A 256 2.71 22.39 -10.04
N LEU A 257 2.19 21.18 -10.27
CA LEU A 257 1.57 20.38 -9.21
C LEU A 257 2.65 19.82 -8.27
N LEU A 258 3.71 19.25 -8.85
CA LEU A 258 4.83 18.68 -8.09
C LEU A 258 5.61 19.75 -7.33
N ALA A 259 5.75 20.95 -7.91
CA ALA A 259 6.39 22.10 -7.26
C ALA A 259 5.59 22.65 -6.07
N GLU A 260 4.26 22.52 -6.09
CA GLU A 260 3.38 23.13 -5.07
C GLU A 260 3.04 22.18 -3.93
N PHE A 261 2.89 20.88 -4.20
CA PHE A 261 2.38 19.91 -3.23
C PHE A 261 3.40 18.83 -2.97
N ASP A 262 3.86 18.68 -1.72
CA ASP A 262 4.83 17.65 -1.32
C ASP A 262 4.20 16.25 -1.14
N ASN A 263 2.87 16.19 -1.08
CA ASN A 263 2.11 14.98 -0.80
C ASN A 263 1.46 14.34 -2.06
N LEU A 264 1.89 14.76 -3.26
CA LEU A 264 1.41 14.27 -4.56
C LEU A 264 2.43 13.40 -5.32
N TYR A 265 2.17 12.13 -5.50
CA TYR A 265 3.03 11.24 -6.28
C TYR A 265 2.41 10.98 -7.65
N ILE A 266 3.25 10.62 -8.61
CA ILE A 266 2.86 10.28 -9.97
C ILE A 266 3.03 8.79 -10.15
N ASP A 267 1.94 8.10 -10.42
CA ASP A 267 1.99 6.82 -11.11
C ASP A 267 2.23 7.11 -12.61
N PHE A 268 3.39 6.68 -13.12
CA PHE A 268 3.81 6.93 -14.49
C PHE A 268 3.63 5.67 -15.34
N PHE A 269 2.62 5.68 -16.21
CA PHE A 269 2.37 4.60 -17.16
C PHE A 269 3.26 4.74 -18.40
N ALA A 270 4.52 4.32 -18.28
CA ALA A 270 5.53 4.43 -19.33
C ALA A 270 5.10 3.76 -20.65
N GLY A 271 4.38 2.64 -20.55
CA GLY A 271 3.86 1.87 -21.68
C GLY A 271 3.00 2.70 -22.62
N PHE A 272 2.08 3.51 -22.06
CA PHE A 272 1.26 4.42 -22.85
C PHE A 272 2.12 5.43 -23.62
N THR A 273 3.04 6.13 -22.94
CA THR A 273 3.88 7.15 -23.57
C THR A 273 4.78 6.58 -24.67
N LYS A 274 5.27 5.35 -24.51
CA LYS A 274 6.18 4.73 -25.48
C LYS A 274 5.44 4.07 -26.65
N TYR A 275 4.38 3.34 -26.38
CA TYR A 275 3.81 2.36 -27.31
C TYR A 275 2.39 2.67 -27.76
N ASN A 276 1.69 3.61 -27.11
CA ASN A 276 0.36 4.01 -27.56
C ASN A 276 0.48 5.11 -28.61
N SER A 277 -0.09 4.88 -29.80
CA SER A 277 -0.07 5.84 -30.92
C SER A 277 -0.82 7.14 -30.62
N LYS A 278 -1.66 7.15 -29.58
CA LYS A 278 -2.40 8.33 -29.15
C LYS A 278 -1.61 9.22 -28.19
N SER A 279 -0.44 8.78 -27.72
CA SER A 279 0.42 9.64 -26.90
C SER A 279 0.99 10.78 -27.73
N SER A 280 0.88 12.01 -27.22
CA SER A 280 1.47 13.20 -27.82
C SER A 280 2.92 13.46 -27.39
N HIS A 281 3.45 12.64 -26.48
CA HIS A 281 4.75 12.82 -25.84
C HIS A 281 5.58 11.55 -25.91
N LYS A 282 6.89 11.70 -25.71
CA LYS A 282 7.86 10.61 -25.65
C LYS A 282 8.39 10.47 -24.23
N LEU A 283 8.95 9.31 -23.89
CA LEU A 283 9.59 9.10 -22.58
C LEU A 283 10.64 10.17 -22.28
N THR A 284 11.41 10.59 -23.30
CA THR A 284 12.44 11.62 -23.18
C THR A 284 11.90 12.99 -22.76
N ASP A 285 10.63 13.27 -23.01
CA ASP A 285 10.00 14.54 -22.63
C ASP A 285 9.73 14.59 -21.12
N PHE A 286 9.54 13.44 -20.48
CA PHE A 286 9.29 13.34 -19.03
C PHE A 286 10.57 13.14 -18.20
N VAL A 287 11.66 12.64 -18.78
CA VAL A 287 12.93 12.41 -18.07
C VAL A 287 13.40 13.64 -17.28
N PRO A 288 13.44 14.87 -17.83
CA PRO A 288 13.86 16.05 -17.06
C PRO A 288 12.97 16.34 -15.84
N LEU A 289 11.67 16.05 -15.94
CA LEU A 289 10.74 16.24 -14.83
C LEU A 289 10.95 15.19 -13.74
N ILE A 290 11.18 13.94 -14.13
CA ILE A 290 11.46 12.84 -13.20
C ILE A 290 12.77 13.11 -12.46
N GLU A 291 13.83 13.55 -13.16
CA GLU A 291 15.10 13.93 -12.52
C GLU A 291 14.96 15.13 -11.57
N LYS A 292 14.04 16.05 -11.87
CA LYS A 292 13.78 17.21 -11.02
C LYS A 292 13.04 16.86 -9.72
N TYR A 293 12.18 15.84 -9.75
CA TYR A 293 11.40 15.36 -8.60
C TYR A 293 11.56 13.84 -8.42
N PRO A 294 12.78 13.34 -8.17
CA PRO A 294 13.12 11.93 -8.26
C PRO A 294 12.44 11.07 -7.19
N ASP A 295 11.93 11.68 -6.13
CA ASP A 295 11.21 11.08 -5.02
C ASP A 295 9.68 11.01 -5.25
N ARG A 296 9.18 11.54 -6.38
CA ARG A 296 7.73 11.76 -6.59
C ARG A 296 7.13 10.94 -7.73
N PHE A 297 7.89 10.02 -8.31
CA PHE A 297 7.45 9.15 -9.40
C PHE A 297 7.54 7.68 -9.03
N PHE A 298 6.58 6.92 -9.53
CA PHE A 298 6.52 5.46 -9.52
C PHE A 298 6.30 4.94 -10.95
N LEU A 299 6.56 3.66 -11.17
CA LEU A 299 6.25 2.98 -12.42
C LEU A 299 5.03 2.06 -12.23
N GLY A 300 3.99 2.27 -13.03
CA GLY A 300 2.79 1.44 -13.03
C GLY A 300 2.52 0.86 -14.42
N SER A 301 2.06 -0.40 -14.46
CA SER A 301 1.77 -1.08 -15.72
C SER A 301 0.38 -0.79 -16.25
N ASP A 302 -0.54 -0.38 -15.36
CA ASP A 302 -1.97 -0.26 -15.64
C ASP A 302 -2.49 -1.56 -16.30
N SER A 303 -1.94 -2.71 -15.89
CA SER A 303 -2.14 -4.03 -16.51
C SER A 303 -1.96 -4.08 -18.04
N GLY A 304 -1.21 -3.14 -18.62
CA GLY A 304 -1.01 -3.00 -20.05
C GLY A 304 -2.27 -2.58 -20.81
N VAL A 305 -3.17 -1.83 -20.19
CA VAL A 305 -4.36 -1.28 -20.86
C VAL A 305 -3.98 -0.59 -22.18
N GLU A 306 -4.74 -0.90 -23.25
CA GLU A 306 -4.53 -0.50 -24.66
C GLU A 306 -3.24 -0.97 -25.37
N ILE A 307 -2.21 -1.43 -24.67
CA ILE A 307 -0.88 -1.71 -25.27
C ILE A 307 -0.36 -3.14 -25.06
N GLY A 308 -0.89 -3.88 -24.09
CA GLY A 308 -0.46 -5.21 -23.65
C GLY A 308 0.64 -5.17 -22.58
N ILE A 309 0.59 -6.12 -21.64
CA ILE A 309 1.45 -6.14 -20.44
C ILE A 309 2.95 -6.23 -20.75
N ASP A 310 3.35 -6.99 -21.78
CA ASP A 310 4.76 -7.11 -22.19
C ASP A 310 5.36 -5.73 -22.53
N LYS A 311 4.61 -4.90 -23.26
CA LYS A 311 5.05 -3.54 -23.64
C LYS A 311 5.04 -2.58 -22.47
N ALA A 312 4.14 -2.77 -21.50
CA ALA A 312 4.09 -1.97 -20.29
C ALA A 312 5.39 -2.14 -19.49
N TYR A 313 5.79 -3.39 -19.23
CA TYR A 313 7.03 -3.68 -18.50
C TYR A 313 8.29 -3.30 -19.28
N GLN A 314 8.34 -3.57 -20.60
CA GLN A 314 9.46 -3.09 -21.41
C GLN A 314 9.66 -1.57 -21.32
N ALA A 315 8.58 -0.79 -21.32
CA ALA A 315 8.67 0.65 -21.20
C ALA A 315 9.14 1.13 -19.82
N MET A 316 8.83 0.41 -18.74
CA MET A 316 9.37 0.70 -17.40
C MET A 316 10.90 0.66 -17.42
N TYR A 317 11.47 -0.40 -17.97
CA TYR A 317 12.92 -0.53 -18.09
C TYR A 317 13.53 0.49 -19.05
N GLU A 318 12.82 0.91 -20.10
CA GLU A 318 13.26 2.02 -20.95
C GLU A 318 13.33 3.35 -20.20
N VAL A 319 12.44 3.60 -19.23
CA VAL A 319 12.52 4.77 -18.35
C VAL A 319 13.72 4.63 -17.41
N ILE A 320 13.86 3.49 -16.73
CA ILE A 320 14.99 3.19 -15.84
C ILE A 320 16.32 3.43 -16.56
N ASP A 321 16.45 2.98 -17.81
CA ASP A 321 17.66 3.14 -18.64
C ASP A 321 18.03 4.59 -18.96
N ARG A 322 17.06 5.51 -18.89
CA ARG A 322 17.25 6.94 -19.25
C ARG A 322 17.53 7.84 -18.07
N LEU A 323 17.31 7.36 -16.86
CA LEU A 323 17.49 8.13 -15.63
C LEU A 323 18.93 8.02 -15.11
N THR A 324 19.36 8.97 -14.28
CA THR A 324 20.56 8.83 -13.46
C THR A 324 20.40 7.61 -12.54
N PRO A 325 21.49 6.92 -12.15
CA PRO A 325 21.34 5.71 -11.34
C PRO A 325 20.58 5.93 -10.03
N GLN A 326 20.79 7.06 -9.39
CA GLN A 326 20.11 7.42 -8.14
C GLN A 326 18.60 7.63 -8.36
N THR A 327 18.20 8.32 -9.43
CA THR A 327 16.79 8.53 -9.75
C THR A 327 16.13 7.23 -10.22
N ALA A 328 16.82 6.42 -11.01
CA ALA A 328 16.33 5.13 -11.50
C ALA A 328 15.96 4.18 -10.34
N VAL A 329 16.85 4.03 -9.36
CA VAL A 329 16.63 3.19 -8.17
C VAL A 329 15.42 3.66 -7.36
N ARG A 330 15.27 4.97 -7.19
CA ARG A 330 14.13 5.57 -6.48
C ARG A 330 12.80 5.27 -7.16
N VAL A 331 12.74 5.53 -8.47
CA VAL A 331 11.54 5.38 -9.29
C VAL A 331 11.17 3.91 -9.49
N ALA A 332 12.17 3.02 -9.57
CA ALA A 332 11.96 1.59 -9.72
C ALA A 332 11.28 0.96 -8.49
N TYR A 333 11.70 1.32 -7.27
CA TYR A 333 11.09 0.74 -6.06
C TYR A 333 11.13 1.61 -4.80
N GLN A 334 12.24 2.31 -4.51
CA GLN A 334 12.44 2.86 -3.15
C GLN A 334 11.36 3.87 -2.73
N ASN A 335 10.87 4.69 -3.67
CA ASN A 335 9.84 5.68 -3.35
C ASN A 335 8.56 4.99 -2.85
N TYR A 336 8.10 3.94 -3.54
CA TYR A 336 6.86 3.25 -3.14
C TYR A 336 7.11 2.34 -1.93
N GLU A 337 8.24 1.64 -1.90
CA GLU A 337 8.64 0.80 -0.77
C GLU A 337 8.68 1.61 0.53
N GLN A 338 9.28 2.80 0.52
CA GLN A 338 9.34 3.69 1.67
C GLN A 338 7.94 4.01 2.21
N ILE A 339 6.96 4.27 1.34
CA ILE A 339 5.57 4.56 1.74
C ILE A 339 4.95 3.35 2.44
N ILE A 340 5.18 2.15 1.92
CA ILE A 340 4.62 0.91 2.50
C ILE A 340 5.30 0.55 3.82
N GLU A 341 6.64 0.60 3.87
CA GLU A 341 7.42 0.17 5.03
C GLU A 341 7.28 1.13 6.23
N ASN A 342 6.88 2.37 6.00
CA ASN A 342 6.66 3.37 7.05
C ASN A 342 5.26 3.28 7.70
N GLN A 343 4.37 2.39 7.24
CA GLN A 343 3.06 2.22 7.86
C GLN A 343 3.16 1.45 9.18
N PRO A 344 2.66 1.97 10.31
CA PRO A 344 2.66 1.24 11.57
C PRO A 344 1.65 0.07 11.53
N PRO A 345 1.85 -1.00 12.31
CA PRO A 345 0.84 -2.03 12.48
C PRO A 345 -0.46 -1.46 13.04
N THR A 346 -1.60 -1.93 12.55
CA THR A 346 -2.92 -1.51 13.03
C THR A 346 -3.24 -2.09 14.40
N GLU A 347 -4.23 -1.52 15.08
CA GLU A 347 -4.66 -2.04 16.38
C GLU A 347 -5.25 -3.46 16.25
N THR A 348 -5.95 -3.74 15.15
CA THR A 348 -6.43 -5.09 14.85
C THR A 348 -5.27 -6.05 14.64
N GLN A 349 -4.25 -5.69 13.86
CA GLN A 349 -3.07 -6.55 13.67
C GLN A 349 -2.35 -6.83 14.99
N LYS A 350 -2.10 -5.81 15.82
CA LYS A 350 -1.45 -5.98 17.14
C LYS A 350 -2.23 -6.93 18.03
N ARG A 351 -3.56 -6.77 18.09
CA ARG A 351 -4.45 -7.65 18.86
C ARG A 351 -4.41 -9.09 18.33
N THR A 352 -4.52 -9.29 17.02
CA THR A 352 -4.49 -10.62 16.40
C THR A 352 -3.16 -11.32 16.65
N ILE A 353 -2.02 -10.62 16.55
CA ILE A 353 -0.71 -11.19 16.90
C ILE A 353 -0.68 -11.62 18.36
N LYS A 354 -1.17 -10.78 19.28
CA LYS A 354 -1.20 -11.09 20.73
C LYS A 354 -2.04 -12.34 21.03
N GLU A 355 -3.18 -12.49 20.35
CA GLU A 355 -4.06 -13.65 20.48
C GLU A 355 -3.40 -14.93 19.96
N LEU A 356 -2.83 -14.91 18.75
CA LEU A 356 -2.15 -16.05 18.14
C LEU A 356 -0.89 -16.47 18.92
N VAL A 357 -0.11 -15.50 19.40
CA VAL A 357 1.07 -15.76 20.24
C VAL A 357 0.69 -16.47 21.54
N ARG A 358 -0.43 -16.07 22.17
CA ARG A 358 -0.95 -16.74 23.36
C ARG A 358 -1.44 -18.16 23.05
N GLU A 359 -2.18 -18.32 21.96
CA GLU A 359 -2.68 -19.64 21.54
C GLU A 359 -1.54 -20.64 21.29
N LEU A 360 -0.45 -20.18 20.69
CA LEU A 360 0.73 -20.99 20.40
C LEU A 360 1.72 -21.10 21.58
N SER A 361 1.39 -20.55 22.75
CA SER A 361 2.29 -20.51 23.93
C SER A 361 3.67 -19.90 23.62
N LEU A 362 3.69 -18.84 22.81
CA LEU A 362 4.89 -18.12 22.37
C LEU A 362 5.12 -16.83 23.18
N GLU A 363 4.54 -16.72 24.38
CA GLU A 363 4.67 -15.52 25.22
C GLU A 363 6.12 -15.20 25.58
N GLY A 364 6.39 -13.90 25.79
CA GLY A 364 7.73 -13.39 26.11
C GLY A 364 8.57 -13.00 24.89
N LYS A 365 8.07 -13.22 23.66
CA LYS A 365 8.66 -12.66 22.44
C LYS A 365 8.15 -11.24 22.18
N THR A 366 9.06 -10.38 21.75
CA THR A 366 8.76 -9.03 21.25
C THR A 366 9.02 -8.98 19.76
N TYR A 367 8.06 -8.47 19.00
CA TYR A 367 8.14 -8.34 17.55
C TYR A 367 8.24 -6.87 17.16
N ARG A 368 9.23 -6.52 16.35
CA ARG A 368 9.40 -5.18 15.76
C ARG A 368 8.86 -5.21 14.34
N LEU A 369 7.72 -4.55 14.10
CA LEU A 369 6.93 -4.73 12.88
C LEU A 369 6.43 -3.40 12.35
N ASN A 370 6.38 -3.28 11.02
CA ASN A 370 5.48 -2.37 10.32
C ASN A 370 4.21 -3.15 9.89
N LYS A 371 3.29 -2.47 9.20
CA LYS A 371 2.01 -3.04 8.78
C LYS A 371 2.15 -4.28 7.90
N ARG A 372 3.06 -4.26 6.92
CA ARG A 372 3.32 -5.41 6.04
C ARG A 372 3.89 -6.60 6.82
N LYS A 373 4.96 -6.39 7.58
CA LYS A 373 5.58 -7.44 8.40
C LYS A 373 4.61 -8.02 9.43
N ALA A 374 3.67 -7.21 9.93
CA ALA A 374 2.59 -7.68 10.80
C ALA A 374 1.64 -8.65 10.08
N ASN A 375 1.27 -8.37 8.82
CA ASN A 375 0.49 -9.32 8.01
C ASN A 375 1.23 -10.65 7.83
N GLU A 376 2.50 -10.62 7.42
CA GLU A 376 3.30 -11.82 7.19
C GLU A 376 3.44 -12.67 8.45
N LEU A 377 3.66 -12.02 9.61
CA LEU A 377 3.69 -12.71 10.89
C LEU A 377 2.32 -13.34 11.21
N ILE A 378 1.22 -12.62 11.00
CA ILE A 378 -0.13 -13.16 11.21
C ILE A 378 -0.36 -14.40 10.34
N PHE A 379 0.01 -14.36 9.06
CA PHE A 379 -0.17 -15.50 8.14
C PHE A 379 0.65 -16.72 8.61
N SER A 380 1.91 -16.50 9.00
CA SER A 380 2.79 -17.53 9.55
C SER A 380 2.21 -18.16 10.83
N LEU A 381 1.74 -17.34 11.78
CA LEU A 381 1.17 -17.82 13.04
C LEU A 381 -0.16 -18.57 12.81
N GLN A 382 -1.04 -18.06 11.95
CA GLN A 382 -2.29 -18.74 11.59
C GLN A 382 -2.05 -20.11 10.94
N ASN A 383 -1.02 -20.24 10.11
CA ASN A 383 -0.63 -21.51 9.51
C ASN A 383 -0.09 -22.51 10.54
N GLN A 384 0.54 -22.03 11.61
CA GLN A 384 0.98 -22.88 12.72
C GLN A 384 -0.19 -23.37 13.57
N VAL A 385 -1.20 -22.53 13.83
CA VAL A 385 -2.42 -22.93 14.57
C VAL A 385 -3.23 -24.01 13.82
N LYS A 386 -3.22 -23.98 12.48
CA LYS A 386 -3.96 -24.95 11.65
C LYS A 386 -3.29 -26.33 11.54
N ARG A 387 -2.02 -26.46 11.95
CA ARG A 387 -1.26 -27.72 11.94
C ARG A 387 -1.43 -28.45 13.26
#